data_AF-A0A2N4YI75-F1
#
_entry.id   AF-A0A2N4YI75-F1
#
_cell.length_a   1.000
_cell.length_b   1.000
_cell.length_c   1.000
_cell.angle_alpha   90.00
_cell.angle_beta   90.00
_cell.angle_gamma   90.00
#
_symmetry.space_group_name_H-M   'P 1'
#
loop_
_entity.id
_entity.type
_entity.pdbx_description
1 polymer ?
#
loop_
_entity_poly.entity_id
_entity_poly.type
_entity_poly.pdbx_seq_one_letter_code
_entity_poly.pdbx_strand_id
1 'polypeptide(L)'
;MSRILDRVTLAASLLAPHVALDWTMPRRVGGSLISVARIGTLSEALIQGVDGLGDTGDPCSGLSAWSRVRAEHHDPFPIRFWGHTRLIDAAAWAALRQAVHHRLLVQAQAHVLLSRRPLEEVLSGLKLTNARSARQSVALLTGRDCKAEDLPGLIADLHRPPARGAGRTVRQS
;
A
#
# COMPACT_ATOMS: atom_id res chain seq x y z
N MET A 1 7.49 11.86 17.00
CA MET A 1 7.46 10.78 15.99
C MET A 1 6.10 10.08 15.88
N SER A 2 5.37 9.76 16.97
CA SER A 2 4.12 8.98 16.83
C SER A 2 3.08 9.66 15.92
N ARG A 3 2.82 10.97 16.07
CA ARG A 3 1.86 11.70 15.21
C ARG A 3 2.12 11.60 13.69
N ILE A 4 3.38 11.48 13.28
CA ILE A 4 3.74 11.32 11.86
C ILE A 4 3.41 9.91 11.39
N LEU A 5 3.75 8.89 12.18
CA LEU A 5 3.44 7.49 11.90
C LEU A 5 1.92 7.22 11.92
N ASP A 6 1.20 7.82 12.87
CA ASP A 6 -0.26 7.74 12.97
C ASP A 6 -0.90 8.33 11.71
N ARG A 7 -0.43 9.50 11.26
CA ARG A 7 -0.91 10.14 10.04
C ARG A 7 -0.59 9.32 8.78
N VAL A 8 0.62 8.76 8.68
CA VAL A 8 1.02 7.91 7.55
C VAL A 8 0.15 6.65 7.48
N THR A 9 -0.07 6.01 8.63
CA THR A 9 -0.89 4.79 8.73
C THR A 9 -2.35 5.08 8.40
N LEU A 10 -2.91 6.16 8.94
CA LEU A 10 -4.28 6.59 8.65
C LEU A 10 -4.47 6.94 7.18
N ALA A 11 -3.53 7.71 6.60
CA ALA A 11 -3.56 8.06 5.18
C ALA A 11 -3.48 6.80 4.29
N ALA A 12 -2.61 5.85 4.64
CA ALA A 12 -2.54 4.57 3.93
C ALA A 12 -3.86 3.79 4.03
N SER A 13 -4.50 3.74 5.20
CA SER A 13 -5.79 3.07 5.40
C SER A 13 -6.91 3.68 4.56
N LEU A 14 -6.94 5.00 4.43
CA LEU A 14 -7.95 5.71 3.63
C LEU A 14 -7.69 5.64 2.12
N LEU A 15 -6.42 5.47 1.70
CA LEU A 15 -6.06 5.36 0.30
C LEU A 15 -6.06 3.91 -0.23
N ALA A 16 -5.81 2.92 0.63
CA ALA A 16 -5.71 1.50 0.24
C ALA A 16 -6.91 0.97 -0.57
N PRO A 17 -8.17 1.37 -0.29
CA PRO A 17 -9.33 0.94 -1.10
C PRO A 17 -9.40 1.58 -2.49
N HIS A 18 -8.63 2.64 -2.75
CA HIS A 18 -8.65 3.42 -3.99
C HIS A 18 -7.43 3.17 -4.87
N VAL A 19 -6.62 2.17 -4.51
CA VAL A 19 -5.46 1.75 -5.27
C VAL A 19 -5.55 0.26 -5.58
N ALA A 20 -4.90 -0.14 -6.66
CA ALA A 20 -4.76 -1.53 -7.03
C ALA A 20 -3.39 -1.82 -7.63
N LEU A 21 -2.93 -3.03 -7.39
CA LEU A 21 -1.91 -3.68 -8.22
C LEU A 21 -2.59 -4.55 -9.26
N ASP A 22 -1.98 -4.67 -10.43
CA ASP A 22 -2.41 -5.60 -11.48
C ASP A 22 -1.98 -7.02 -11.12
N TRP A 23 -2.80 -7.69 -10.31
CA TRP A 23 -2.60 -9.08 -9.92
C TRP A 23 -2.89 -10.02 -11.09
N THR A 24 -1.96 -10.95 -11.36
CA THR A 24 -2.22 -12.05 -12.28
C THR A 24 -3.33 -12.95 -11.73
N MET A 25 -4.09 -13.57 -12.63
CA MET A 25 -5.01 -14.64 -12.24
C MET A 25 -4.26 -15.69 -11.40
N PRO A 26 -4.81 -16.12 -10.25
CA PRO A 26 -4.17 -17.13 -9.42
C PRO A 26 -3.93 -18.42 -10.21
N ARG A 27 -2.70 -18.95 -10.17
CA ARG A 27 -2.31 -20.18 -10.88
C ARG A 27 -1.91 -21.26 -9.89
N ARG A 28 -2.33 -22.50 -10.17
CA ARG A 28 -1.95 -23.66 -9.36
C ARG A 28 -0.54 -24.13 -9.73
N VAL A 29 0.30 -24.33 -8.72
CA VAL A 29 1.65 -24.88 -8.84
C VAL A 29 1.82 -25.90 -7.71
N GLY A 30 1.75 -27.18 -8.04
CA GLY A 30 1.71 -28.26 -7.04
C GLY A 30 0.55 -28.07 -6.05
N GLY A 31 0.83 -28.15 -4.75
CA GLY A 31 -0.14 -27.91 -3.66
C GLY A 31 -0.40 -26.44 -3.35
N SER A 32 0.04 -25.51 -4.19
CA SER A 32 -0.08 -24.07 -3.96
C SER A 32 -0.92 -23.36 -5.03
N LEU A 33 -1.56 -22.27 -4.65
CA LEU A 33 -2.21 -21.30 -5.53
C LEU A 33 -1.47 -19.96 -5.42
N ILE A 34 -0.92 -19.44 -6.51
CA ILE A 34 -0.04 -18.26 -6.50
C ILE A 34 -0.59 -17.16 -7.41
N SER A 35 -0.62 -15.93 -6.93
CA SER A 35 -0.87 -14.71 -7.72
C SER A 35 0.30 -13.76 -7.55
N VAL A 36 0.66 -13.05 -8.62
CA VAL A 36 1.82 -12.15 -8.64
C VAL A 36 1.38 -10.78 -9.15
N ALA A 37 1.96 -9.72 -8.60
CA ALA A 37 1.81 -8.37 -9.14
C ALA A 37 3.16 -7.65 -9.13
N ARG A 38 3.43 -6.84 -10.17
CA ARG A 38 4.66 -6.04 -10.23
C ARG A 38 4.55 -4.82 -9.33
N ILE A 39 5.65 -4.49 -8.64
CA ILE A 39 5.84 -3.25 -7.90
C ILE A 39 6.98 -2.51 -8.58
N GLY A 40 6.63 -1.56 -9.45
CA GLY A 40 7.62 -0.83 -10.20
C GLY A 40 8.40 -1.74 -11.17
N THR A 41 9.64 -1.34 -11.43
CA THR A 41 10.59 -2.12 -12.24
C THR A 41 11.38 -3.13 -11.41
N LEU A 42 11.48 -2.92 -10.10
CA LEU A 42 12.45 -3.57 -9.22
C LEU A 42 11.92 -4.77 -8.43
N SER A 43 10.61 -4.86 -8.18
CA SER A 43 10.06 -5.89 -7.29
C SER A 43 8.76 -6.49 -7.79
N GLU A 44 8.39 -7.64 -7.24
CA GLU A 44 7.09 -8.27 -7.42
C GLU A 44 6.53 -8.64 -6.05
N ALA A 45 5.24 -8.38 -5.82
CA ALA A 45 4.49 -8.96 -4.73
C ALA A 45 3.90 -10.30 -5.16
N LEU A 46 3.96 -11.28 -4.26
CA LEU A 46 3.35 -12.59 -4.44
C LEU A 46 2.35 -12.79 -3.31
N ILE A 47 1.24 -13.42 -3.63
CA ILE A 47 0.32 -14.04 -2.67
C ILE A 47 0.29 -15.52 -2.99
N GLN A 48 0.51 -16.36 -1.97
CA GLN A 48 0.42 -17.81 -2.08
C GLN A 48 -0.54 -18.34 -1.04
N GLY A 49 -1.49 -19.14 -1.49
CA GLY A 49 -2.23 -20.08 -0.66
C GLY A 49 -1.60 -21.46 -0.76
N VAL A 50 -1.39 -22.12 0.38
CA VAL A 50 -1.01 -23.54 0.47
C VAL A 50 -2.17 -24.27 1.10
N ASP A 51 -2.79 -25.19 0.36
CA ASP A 51 -3.92 -25.97 0.88
C ASP A 51 -3.46 -26.78 2.09
N GLY A 52 -4.28 -26.82 3.15
CA GLY A 52 -4.05 -27.77 4.23
C GLY A 52 -4.24 -29.18 3.72
N LEU A 53 -3.27 -30.07 3.98
CA LEU A 53 -3.32 -31.48 3.61
C LEU A 53 -4.32 -32.26 4.49
N GLY A 54 -5.61 -31.92 4.43
CA GLY A 54 -6.69 -32.61 5.17
C GLY A 54 -6.65 -32.46 6.69
N ASP A 55 -5.48 -32.25 7.29
CA ASP A 55 -5.27 -31.95 8.70
C ASP A 55 -5.27 -30.45 8.93
N THR A 56 -6.26 -29.98 9.68
CA THR A 56 -6.43 -28.57 10.10
C THR A 56 -5.29 -28.06 11.00
N GLY A 57 -4.28 -28.90 11.27
CA GLY A 57 -3.12 -28.64 12.12
C GLY A 57 -1.81 -28.36 11.37
N ASP A 58 -1.76 -28.47 10.03
CA ASP A 58 -0.52 -28.21 9.28
C ASP A 58 -0.08 -26.74 9.43
N PRO A 59 1.04 -26.46 10.14
CA PRO A 59 1.50 -25.09 10.38
C PRO A 59 2.03 -24.43 9.10
N CYS A 60 2.26 -25.19 8.03
CA CYS A 60 2.74 -24.71 6.74
C CYS A 60 1.61 -24.36 5.76
N SER A 61 0.35 -24.60 6.14
CA SER A 61 -0.83 -24.27 5.33
C SER A 61 -1.32 -22.83 5.55
N GLY A 62 -2.08 -22.32 4.58
CA GLY A 62 -2.74 -21.01 4.65
C GLY A 62 -2.22 -20.00 3.63
N LEU A 63 -2.54 -18.74 3.88
CA LEU A 63 -2.32 -17.64 2.96
C LEU A 63 -1.16 -16.75 3.44
N SER A 64 -0.22 -16.47 2.54
CA SER A 64 0.95 -15.62 2.80
C SER A 64 1.18 -14.67 1.65
N ALA A 65 1.86 -13.55 1.92
CA ALA A 65 2.32 -12.63 0.90
C ALA A 65 3.74 -12.18 1.16
N TRP A 66 4.54 -12.09 0.12
CA TRP A 66 5.89 -11.56 0.22
C TRP A 66 6.29 -10.88 -1.08
N SER A 67 7.29 -10.02 -1.01
CA SER A 67 7.91 -9.45 -2.18
C SER A 67 9.19 -10.19 -2.58
N ARG A 68 9.51 -10.19 -3.86
CA ARG A 68 10.83 -10.60 -4.37
C ARG A 68 11.39 -9.53 -5.27
N VAL A 69 12.71 -9.40 -5.26
CA VAL A 69 13.43 -8.51 -6.19
C VAL A 69 13.40 -9.13 -7.59
N ARG A 70 13.33 -8.27 -8.60
CA ARG A 70 13.64 -8.56 -10.00
C ARG A 70 15.09 -8.11 -10.26
N ALA A 71 15.93 -9.00 -10.79
CA ALA A 71 17.38 -8.79 -11.04
C ALA A 71 18.22 -8.55 -9.76
N GLU A 72 19.48 -8.14 -9.91
CA GLU A 72 20.45 -7.86 -8.82
C GLU A 72 20.17 -6.55 -8.06
N HIS A 73 18.90 -6.19 -7.91
CA HIS A 73 18.51 -4.97 -7.22
C HIS A 73 18.20 -5.23 -5.73
N HIS A 74 18.10 -4.15 -4.95
CA HIS A 74 17.56 -4.21 -3.60
C HIS A 74 16.05 -3.94 -3.64
N ASP A 75 15.25 -4.70 -2.90
CA ASP A 75 13.80 -4.44 -2.81
C ASP A 75 13.55 -3.11 -2.09
N PRO A 76 13.05 -2.05 -2.75
CA PRO A 76 12.78 -0.80 -2.06
C PRO A 76 11.63 -0.93 -1.05
N PHE A 77 10.74 -1.92 -1.22
CA PHE A 77 9.49 -2.04 -0.48
C PHE A 77 9.21 -3.49 -0.05
N PRO A 78 10.02 -4.04 0.88
CA PRO A 78 9.87 -5.42 1.30
C PRO A 78 8.53 -5.68 1.97
N ILE A 79 7.82 -6.71 1.49
CA ILE A 79 6.58 -7.25 2.04
C ILE A 79 6.89 -8.63 2.62
N ARG A 80 6.52 -8.90 3.87
CA ARG A 80 6.68 -10.21 4.52
C ARG A 80 5.48 -10.46 5.45
N PHE A 81 4.47 -11.15 4.94
CA PHE A 81 3.30 -11.61 5.66
C PHE A 81 3.28 -13.14 5.62
N TRP A 82 3.72 -13.80 6.69
CA TRP A 82 3.70 -15.25 6.82
C TRP A 82 2.49 -15.68 7.63
N GLY A 83 1.76 -16.71 7.16
CA GLY A 83 0.61 -17.27 7.87
C GLY A 83 -0.47 -16.24 8.20
N HIS A 84 -0.77 -15.31 7.28
CA HIS A 84 -1.71 -14.22 7.50
C HIS A 84 -3.09 -14.74 7.92
N THR A 85 -3.50 -15.87 7.36
CA THR A 85 -4.73 -16.58 7.73
C THR A 85 -4.66 -18.03 7.24
N ARG A 86 -5.39 -18.94 7.90
CA ARG A 86 -5.59 -20.33 7.44
C ARG A 86 -6.65 -20.45 6.35
N LEU A 87 -7.47 -19.42 6.16
CA LEU A 87 -8.48 -19.37 5.12
C LEU A 87 -7.85 -19.00 3.78
N ILE A 88 -8.22 -19.71 2.71
CA ILE A 88 -7.72 -19.48 1.34
C ILE A 88 -8.88 -19.05 0.43
N ASP A 89 -9.98 -18.58 1.01
CA ASP A 89 -11.17 -18.12 0.30
C ASP A 89 -11.00 -16.73 -0.32
N ALA A 90 -11.95 -16.34 -1.17
CA ALA A 90 -11.90 -15.06 -1.88
C ALA A 90 -11.78 -13.83 -0.95
N ALA A 91 -12.37 -13.88 0.25
CA ALA A 91 -12.33 -12.77 1.20
C ALA A 91 -10.95 -12.65 1.84
N ALA A 92 -10.34 -13.76 2.25
CA ALA A 92 -8.97 -13.81 2.74
C ALA A 92 -7.96 -13.29 1.71
N TRP A 93 -8.13 -13.69 0.44
CA TRP A 93 -7.33 -13.18 -0.67
C TRP A 93 -7.48 -11.67 -0.86
N ALA A 94 -8.71 -11.15 -0.81
CA ALA A 94 -8.97 -9.72 -0.94
C ALA A 94 -8.37 -8.93 0.24
N ALA A 95 -8.53 -9.41 1.47
CA ALA A 95 -7.96 -8.81 2.66
C ALA A 95 -6.43 -8.75 2.60
N LEU A 96 -5.78 -9.82 2.14
CA LEU A 96 -4.32 -9.84 2.00
C LEU A 96 -3.83 -8.90 0.88
N ARG A 97 -4.55 -8.79 -0.24
CA ARG A 97 -4.27 -7.77 -1.27
C ARG A 97 -4.37 -6.35 -0.69
N GLN A 98 -5.40 -6.09 0.12
CA GLN A 98 -5.57 -4.81 0.79
C GLN A 98 -4.43 -4.52 1.80
N ALA A 99 -3.99 -5.53 2.55
CA ALA A 99 -2.83 -5.42 3.45
C ALA A 99 -1.53 -5.13 2.68
N VAL A 100 -1.34 -5.75 1.52
CA VAL A 100 -0.22 -5.45 0.61
C VAL A 100 -0.29 -4.00 0.13
N HIS A 101 -1.45 -3.53 -0.35
CA HIS A 101 -1.61 -2.14 -0.79
C HIS A 101 -1.33 -1.14 0.34
N HIS A 102 -1.87 -1.40 1.54
CA HIS A 102 -1.63 -0.57 2.73
C HIS A 102 -0.14 -0.49 3.06
N ARG A 103 0.55 -1.64 3.10
CA ARG A 103 1.98 -1.70 3.41
C ARG A 103 2.81 -0.91 2.41
N LEU A 104 2.52 -1.07 1.11
CA LEU A 104 3.17 -0.31 0.05
C LEU A 104 2.94 1.19 0.21
N LEU A 105 1.71 1.63 0.50
CA LEU A 105 1.40 3.04 0.74
C LEU A 105 2.11 3.61 1.98
N VAL A 106 2.25 2.84 3.06
CA VAL A 106 3.03 3.26 4.23
C VAL A 106 4.50 3.44 3.86
N GLN A 107 5.08 2.47 3.16
CA GLN A 107 6.49 2.54 2.77
C GLN A 107 6.75 3.65 1.74
N ALA A 108 5.81 3.89 0.83
CA ALA A 108 5.81 5.00 -0.12
C ALA A 108 5.93 6.35 0.58
N GLN A 109 5.02 6.60 1.53
CA GLN A 109 4.98 7.84 2.29
C GLN A 109 6.23 7.99 3.15
N ALA A 110 6.68 6.92 3.80
CA ALA A 110 7.92 6.92 4.56
C ALA A 110 9.13 7.28 3.68
N HIS A 111 9.21 6.73 2.46
CA HIS A 111 10.24 7.06 1.49
C HIS A 111 10.22 8.56 1.17
N VAL A 112 9.08 9.12 0.76
CA VAL A 112 8.95 10.54 0.43
C VAL A 112 9.33 11.44 1.61
N LEU A 113 8.90 11.09 2.83
CA LEU A 113 9.21 11.88 4.02
C LEU A 113 10.69 11.86 4.37
N LEU A 114 11.38 10.73 4.19
CA LEU A 114 12.79 10.57 4.52
C LEU A 114 13.72 11.08 3.43
N SER A 115 13.40 10.80 2.16
CA SER A 115 14.25 11.15 1.01
C SER A 115 13.94 12.51 0.41
N ARG A 116 12.73 13.04 0.63
CA ARG A 116 12.16 14.23 -0.04
C ARG A 116 12.13 14.13 -1.57
N ARG A 117 12.29 12.92 -2.13
CA ARG A 117 12.24 12.67 -3.56
C ARG A 117 10.83 12.22 -3.97
N PRO A 118 10.37 12.58 -5.18
CA PRO A 118 9.15 12.01 -5.74
C PRO A 118 9.31 10.50 -5.92
N LEU A 119 8.18 9.78 -5.93
CA LEU A 119 8.11 8.32 -6.00
C LEU A 119 8.44 7.71 -7.37
N GLU A 120 9.08 8.45 -8.29
CA GLU A 120 9.40 8.04 -9.66
C GLU A 120 9.80 6.57 -9.77
N GLU A 121 9.18 5.81 -10.67
CA GLU A 121 9.32 4.35 -10.94
C GLU A 121 9.26 3.36 -9.75
N VAL A 122 9.62 3.75 -8.52
CA VAL A 122 9.80 2.86 -7.36
C VAL A 122 8.48 2.18 -6.98
N LEU A 123 7.34 2.85 -7.22
CA LEU A 123 5.98 2.32 -7.02
C LEU A 123 5.16 2.20 -8.30
N SER A 124 5.76 2.20 -9.50
CA SER A 124 4.99 2.30 -10.76
C SER A 124 3.95 1.18 -11.01
N GLY A 125 3.89 0.18 -10.14
CA GLY A 125 2.85 -0.86 -10.14
C GLY A 125 1.54 -0.48 -9.43
N LEU A 126 1.54 0.44 -8.45
CA LEU A 126 0.35 0.79 -7.67
C LEU A 126 -0.44 1.91 -8.35
N LYS A 127 -1.59 1.55 -8.90
CA LYS A 127 -2.44 2.45 -9.70
C LYS A 127 -3.62 2.96 -8.90
N LEU A 128 -4.01 4.20 -9.14
CA LEU A 128 -5.29 4.71 -8.63
C LEU A 128 -6.45 4.11 -9.42
N THR A 129 -7.41 3.53 -8.70
CA THR A 129 -8.66 3.02 -9.28
C THR A 129 -9.78 4.05 -9.21
N ASN A 130 -9.72 4.97 -8.24
CA ASN A 130 -10.71 6.04 -8.07
C ASN A 130 -10.04 7.32 -7.56
N ALA A 131 -9.59 8.16 -8.50
CA ALA A 131 -8.93 9.43 -8.18
C ALA A 131 -9.86 10.42 -7.46
N ARG A 132 -11.18 10.38 -7.70
CA ARG A 132 -12.13 11.28 -7.02
C ARG A 132 -12.22 10.97 -5.53
N SER A 133 -12.47 9.72 -5.17
CA SER A 133 -12.55 9.31 -3.76
C SER A 133 -11.21 9.42 -3.04
N ALA A 134 -10.11 9.08 -3.72
CA ALA A 134 -8.77 9.27 -3.16
C ALA A 134 -8.47 10.74 -2.82
N ARG A 135 -8.84 11.69 -3.69
CA ARG A 135 -8.74 13.13 -3.41
C ARG A 135 -9.59 13.55 -2.21
N GLN A 136 -10.81 13.05 -2.10
CA GLN A 136 -11.68 13.34 -0.95
C GLN A 136 -11.04 12.85 0.36
N SER A 137 -10.48 11.64 0.38
CA SER A 137 -9.73 11.12 1.53
C SER A 137 -8.53 12.01 1.90
N VAL A 138 -7.75 12.47 0.92
CA VAL A 138 -6.62 13.40 1.16
C VAL A 138 -7.11 14.77 1.66
N ALA A 139 -8.21 15.29 1.10
CA ALA A 139 -8.79 16.56 1.53
C ALA A 139 -9.27 16.51 2.98
N LEU A 140 -9.92 15.41 3.40
CA LEU A 140 -10.32 15.18 4.78
C LEU A 140 -9.13 15.19 5.75
N LEU A 141 -8.01 14.60 5.36
CA LEU A 141 -6.80 14.53 6.19
C LEU A 141 -6.00 15.83 6.24
N THR A 142 -6.03 16.60 5.16
CA THR A 142 -5.21 17.82 5.03
C THR A 142 -5.98 19.10 5.31
N GLY A 143 -7.32 19.06 5.28
CA GLY A 143 -8.19 20.23 5.34
C GLY A 143 -8.09 21.13 4.10
N ARG A 144 -7.58 20.61 2.98
CA ARG A 144 -7.33 21.38 1.75
C ARG A 144 -7.90 20.67 0.54
N ASP A 145 -8.33 21.44 -0.45
CA ASP A 145 -8.68 20.89 -1.76
C ASP A 145 -7.43 20.27 -2.41
N CYS A 146 -7.56 19.00 -2.80
CA CYS A 146 -6.51 18.27 -3.50
C CYS A 146 -6.86 18.22 -5.00
N LYS A 147 -5.91 18.59 -5.85
CA LYS A 147 -6.06 18.56 -7.32
C LYS A 147 -5.27 17.44 -7.99
N ALA A 148 -4.58 16.62 -7.22
CA ALA A 148 -3.76 15.53 -7.76
C ALA A 148 -4.60 14.49 -8.50
N GLU A 149 -4.11 14.08 -9.68
CA GLU A 149 -4.76 13.07 -10.52
C GLU A 149 -4.06 11.70 -10.44
N ASP A 150 -2.86 11.67 -9.87
CA ASP A 150 -2.03 10.49 -9.73
C ASP A 150 -1.62 10.24 -8.26
N LEU A 151 -1.15 9.03 -7.98
CA LEU A 151 -0.74 8.64 -6.64
C LEU A 151 0.46 9.46 -6.11
N PRO A 152 1.51 9.74 -6.91
CA PRO A 152 2.60 10.60 -6.46
C PRO A 152 2.13 11.99 -6.04
N GLY A 153 1.25 12.62 -6.82
CA GLY A 153 0.67 13.93 -6.49
C GLY A 153 -0.16 13.89 -5.20
N LEU A 154 -0.96 12.84 -4.99
CA LEU A 154 -1.74 12.67 -3.75
C LEU A 154 -0.82 12.56 -2.52
N ILE A 155 0.25 11.77 -2.62
CA ILE A 155 1.22 11.60 -1.53
C ILE A 155 1.99 12.91 -1.29
N ALA A 156 2.34 13.65 -2.34
CA ALA A 156 2.96 14.97 -2.19
C ALA A 156 2.03 15.96 -1.49
N ASP A 157 0.75 16.03 -1.87
CA ASP A 157 -0.25 16.90 -1.25
C ASP A 157 -0.52 16.53 0.23
N LEU A 158 -0.49 15.25 0.57
CA LEU A 158 -0.60 14.76 1.97
C LEU A 158 0.48 15.32 2.88
N HIS A 159 1.70 15.49 2.35
CA HIS A 159 2.88 15.90 3.11
C HIS A 159 3.30 17.35 2.86
N ARG A 160 2.64 18.07 1.95
CA ARG A 160 2.90 19.51 1.72
C ARG A 160 2.70 20.28 3.04
N PRO A 161 3.67 21.10 3.47
CA PRO A 161 3.54 21.90 4.69
C PRO A 161 2.29 22.82 4.63
N PRO A 162 1.71 23.18 5.78
CA PRO A 162 0.64 24.17 5.82
C PRO A 162 1.14 25.49 5.23
N ALA A 163 0.28 26.21 4.50
CA ALA A 163 0.62 27.51 3.95
C ALA A 163 0.98 28.46 5.10
N ARG A 164 2.21 28.99 5.09
CA ARG A 164 2.60 30.05 6.03
C ARG A 164 1.86 31.33 5.62
N GLY A 165 0.72 31.61 6.24
CA GLY A 165 -0.07 32.79 5.84
C GLY A 165 -1.45 33.03 6.45
N ALA A 166 -1.88 32.29 7.48
CA ALA A 166 -3.05 32.68 8.27
C ALA A 166 -2.59 33.03 9.69
N GLY A 167 -1.92 34.19 9.79
CA GLY A 167 -1.73 34.86 11.06
C GLY A 167 -3.10 35.07 11.68
N ARG A 168 -3.34 34.38 12.80
CA ARG A 168 -4.50 34.55 13.65
C ARG A 168 -4.38 35.92 14.29
N THR A 169 -4.82 36.98 13.60
CA THR A 169 -5.13 38.26 14.21
C THR A 169 -6.35 38.06 15.09
N VAL A 170 -6.10 37.57 16.31
CA VAL A 170 -7.05 37.77 17.42
C VAL A 170 -7.02 39.26 17.72
N ARG A 171 -7.92 40.03 17.09
CA ARG A 171 -8.30 41.33 17.62
C ARG A 171 -9.06 41.05 18.91
N GLN A 172 -8.41 41.31 20.04
CA GLN A 172 -9.12 41.58 21.28
C GLN A 172 -9.70 42.99 21.15
N SER A 173 -11.02 43.08 21.20
CA SER A 173 -11.80 44.29 21.43
C SER A 173 -12.82 43.97 22.49
#